data_AF-A0A366RWI9-F1
#
_entry.id   AF-A0A366RWI9-F1
#
_cell.length_a   1.000
_cell.length_b   1.000
_cell.length_c   1.000
_cell.angle_alpha   90.00
_cell.angle_beta   90.00
_cell.angle_gamma   90.00
#
_symmetry.space_group_name_H-M   'P 1'
#
loop_
_entity.id
_entity.type
_entity.pdbx_description
1 polymer ?
#
loop_
_entity_poly.entity_id
_entity_poly.type
_entity_poly.pdbx_seq_one_letter_code
_entity_poly.pdbx_strand_id
1 'polypeptide(L)'
;MYEIKVYRQWKISKLFRTTSESRRVALSFYRVQLPCWYSWGKYWTTSKKTTLYICPELDTLEFDNTHHFECFANDVWTHDRLRVGVVNLAMPSCDLFLHKTWRLGGKNKALFKETLLRIERFIVMERGSRMGWLNRDKTSSIRSPSYHGCPVYGNTFGFERLPCDPRLGDEHLKRIFTGPYDPRMHFHEWFRTLKALGIKHNHKVAYQFGMCIETDSRHDVHQGLYTNDRDAAAEWVRENEQRFQSMMREKFTREGMEYPPLEDQGLEQAPQQAIGFWLFSLESIAPLPKIGTSFKRYSQWSTKCKRHFDYSRFLDMTQHKPELCLSFMH
;
A
#
# COMPACT_ATOMS: atom_id res chain seq x y z
N MET A 1 -11.88 -15.00 20.49
CA MET A 1 -11.33 -15.81 19.39
C MET A 1 -11.39 -14.95 18.14
N TYR A 2 -10.28 -14.85 17.39
CA TYR A 2 -10.23 -14.14 16.11
C TYR A 2 -9.64 -15.10 15.06
N GLU A 3 -9.88 -14.83 13.79
CA GLU A 3 -9.31 -15.60 12.68
C GLU A 3 -8.39 -14.70 11.85
N ILE A 4 -7.24 -15.24 11.46
CA ILE A 4 -6.34 -14.58 10.51
C ILE A 4 -6.79 -14.98 9.10
N LYS A 5 -7.23 -14.00 8.32
CA LYS A 5 -7.56 -14.18 6.91
C LYS A 5 -6.54 -13.41 6.09
N VAL A 6 -5.76 -14.14 5.30
CA VAL A 6 -4.81 -13.54 4.36
C VAL A 6 -5.48 -13.50 3.01
N TYR A 7 -5.65 -12.28 2.53
CA TYR A 7 -6.18 -12.03 1.21
C TYR A 7 -5.05 -12.24 0.21
N ARG A 8 -5.27 -13.15 -0.75
CA ARG A 8 -4.31 -13.59 -1.79
C ARG A 8 -3.36 -14.70 -1.32
N GLN A 9 -2.97 -15.57 -2.27
CA GLN A 9 -2.25 -16.80 -1.98
C GLN A 9 -0.76 -16.54 -1.78
N TRP A 10 -0.32 -16.47 -0.52
CA TRP A 10 1.10 -16.40 -0.18
C TRP A 10 1.83 -17.65 -0.71
N LYS A 11 2.73 -17.45 -1.68
CA LYS A 11 3.65 -18.51 -2.13
C LYS A 11 4.78 -18.62 -1.09
N ILE A 12 4.61 -19.57 -0.18
CA ILE A 12 5.64 -19.89 0.83
C ILE A 12 6.96 -20.16 0.10
N SER A 13 8.08 -19.69 0.66
CA SER A 13 9.41 -19.83 0.06
C SER A 13 9.65 -21.27 -0.45
N LYS A 14 10.24 -21.39 -1.65
CA LYS A 14 10.59 -22.69 -2.24
C LYS A 14 11.50 -23.51 -1.28
N LEU A 15 12.24 -22.85 -0.40
CA LEU A 15 13.11 -23.46 0.61
C LEU A 15 12.38 -24.40 1.58
N PHE A 16 11.06 -24.23 1.77
CA PHE A 16 10.27 -25.15 2.60
C PHE A 16 10.09 -26.54 1.95
N ARG A 17 10.34 -26.67 0.65
CA ARG A 17 10.02 -27.85 -0.17
C ARG A 17 11.22 -28.56 -0.77
N THR A 18 12.44 -28.06 -0.57
CA THR A 18 13.66 -28.62 -1.19
C THR A 18 14.27 -29.72 -0.34
N THR A 19 15.05 -29.38 0.69
CA THR A 19 15.73 -30.32 1.59
C THR A 19 15.34 -30.11 3.04
N SER A 20 15.64 -31.06 3.91
CA SER A 20 15.36 -30.95 5.35
C SER A 20 16.12 -29.77 5.99
N GLU A 21 17.35 -29.54 5.53
CA GLU A 21 18.26 -28.49 5.95
C GLU A 21 17.74 -27.12 5.49
N SER A 22 17.37 -27.00 4.21
CA SER A 22 16.76 -25.77 3.66
C SER A 22 15.47 -25.42 4.38
N ARG A 23 14.63 -26.42 4.67
CA ARG A 23 13.39 -26.23 5.42
C ARG A 23 13.68 -25.75 6.85
N ARG A 24 14.66 -26.33 7.53
CA ARG A 24 15.06 -25.92 8.88
C ARG A 24 15.54 -24.47 8.92
N VAL A 25 16.33 -24.06 7.92
CA VAL A 25 16.78 -22.65 7.78
C VAL A 25 15.60 -21.72 7.49
N ALA A 26 14.68 -22.11 6.60
CA ALA A 26 13.50 -21.31 6.31
C ALA A 26 12.60 -21.13 7.56
N LEU A 27 12.41 -22.19 8.36
CA LEU A 27 11.67 -22.14 9.62
C LEU A 27 12.38 -21.31 10.70
N SER A 28 13.72 -21.26 10.71
CA SER A 28 14.46 -20.42 11.65
C SER A 28 14.46 -18.94 11.27
N PHE A 29 14.24 -18.63 9.99
CA PHE A 29 14.05 -17.28 9.45
C PHE A 29 12.61 -16.78 9.65
N TYR A 30 11.61 -17.56 9.20
CA TYR A 30 10.18 -17.30 9.42
C TYR A 30 9.72 -17.89 10.76
N ARG A 31 10.18 -17.27 11.85
CA ARG A 31 10.10 -17.81 13.21
C ARG A 31 8.67 -17.87 13.74
N VAL A 32 7.84 -16.92 13.34
CA VAL A 32 6.45 -16.84 13.80
C VAL A 32 5.58 -17.65 12.86
N GLN A 33 4.81 -18.57 13.44
CA GLN A 33 3.92 -19.47 12.72
C GLN A 33 2.55 -19.39 13.37
N LEU A 34 1.57 -18.84 12.65
CA LEU A 34 0.21 -18.67 13.15
C LEU A 34 -0.80 -19.37 12.22
N PRO A 35 -1.83 -20.04 12.76
CA PRO A 35 -2.88 -20.63 11.93
C PRO A 35 -3.67 -19.53 11.22
N CYS A 36 -3.87 -19.69 9.91
CA CYS A 36 -4.60 -18.71 9.10
C CYS A 36 -5.46 -19.38 8.03
N TRP A 37 -6.28 -18.56 7.37
CA TRP A 37 -7.04 -18.92 6.19
C TRP A 37 -6.54 -18.09 5.01
N TYR A 38 -6.08 -18.76 3.95
CA TYR A 38 -5.85 -18.09 2.67
C TYR A 38 -7.15 -18.05 1.92
N SER A 39 -7.61 -16.84 1.62
CA SER A 39 -8.87 -16.60 0.92
C SER A 39 -8.61 -16.06 -0.48
N TRP A 40 -9.26 -16.65 -1.48
CA TRP A 40 -9.19 -16.24 -2.88
C TRP A 40 -10.54 -16.44 -3.60
N GLY A 41 -10.60 -15.96 -4.84
CA GLY A 41 -11.82 -15.97 -5.64
C GLY A 41 -12.74 -14.79 -5.36
N LYS A 42 -13.75 -14.64 -6.21
CA LYS A 42 -14.73 -13.54 -6.13
C LYS A 42 -15.48 -13.63 -4.80
N TYR A 43 -15.51 -12.54 -4.04
CA TYR A 43 -16.14 -12.47 -2.71
C TYR A 43 -15.55 -13.41 -1.64
N TRP A 44 -14.30 -13.86 -1.79
CA TRP A 44 -13.60 -14.65 -0.76
C TRP A 44 -14.25 -16.00 -0.45
N THR A 45 -15.01 -16.54 -1.41
CA THR A 45 -15.78 -17.78 -1.25
C THR A 45 -14.89 -19.01 -1.11
N THR A 46 -13.67 -18.97 -1.64
CA THR A 46 -12.73 -20.07 -1.51
C THR A 46 -11.71 -19.76 -0.42
N SER A 47 -11.55 -20.68 0.53
CA SER A 47 -10.54 -20.55 1.57
C SER A 47 -9.86 -21.88 1.86
N LYS A 48 -8.60 -21.81 2.29
CA LYS A 48 -7.83 -22.96 2.75
C LYS A 48 -7.13 -22.63 4.06
N LYS A 49 -7.35 -23.48 5.06
CA LYS A 49 -6.63 -23.42 6.33
C LYS A 49 -5.16 -23.75 6.10
N THR A 50 -4.27 -22.92 6.60
CA THR A 50 -2.83 -23.06 6.44
C THR A 50 -2.09 -22.32 7.58
N THR A 51 -0.79 -22.07 7.39
CA THR A 51 0.07 -21.39 8.35
C THR A 51 0.59 -20.11 7.71
N LEU A 52 0.43 -19.00 8.43
CA LEU A 52 1.08 -17.74 8.16
C LEU A 52 2.48 -17.77 8.77
N TYR A 53 3.48 -17.58 7.92
CA TYR A 53 4.89 -17.53 8.27
C TYR A 53 5.33 -16.07 8.28
N ILE A 54 5.88 -15.58 9.40
CA ILE A 54 6.31 -14.18 9.53
C ILE A 54 7.77 -14.13 9.97
N CYS A 55 8.53 -13.25 9.33
CA CYS A 55 9.82 -12.75 9.76
C CYS A 55 9.61 -11.34 10.38
N PRO A 56 9.50 -11.23 11.71
CA PRO A 56 9.14 -10.00 12.40
C PRO A 56 9.92 -8.76 11.98
N GLU A 57 11.22 -8.88 11.77
CA GLU A 57 12.12 -7.76 11.45
C GLU A 57 11.94 -7.22 10.03
N LEU A 58 11.50 -8.07 9.09
CA LEU A 58 11.56 -7.77 7.65
C LEU A 58 10.18 -7.65 7.02
N ASP A 59 9.23 -8.50 7.43
CA ASP A 59 7.91 -8.52 6.81
C ASP A 59 7.12 -7.27 7.23
N THR A 60 6.52 -6.60 6.25
CA THR A 60 5.58 -5.49 6.47
C THR A 60 4.17 -6.03 6.38
N LEU A 61 3.40 -5.88 7.45
CA LEU A 61 2.04 -6.42 7.53
C LEU A 61 1.03 -5.31 7.26
N GLU A 62 0.21 -5.51 6.24
CA GLU A 62 -0.89 -4.60 5.92
C GLU A 62 -2.22 -5.13 6.46
N PHE A 63 -2.98 -4.27 7.13
CA PHE A 63 -4.25 -4.64 7.75
C PHE A 63 -5.42 -3.89 7.09
N ASP A 64 -6.34 -4.66 6.52
CA ASP A 64 -7.63 -4.15 6.05
C ASP A 64 -8.64 -3.95 7.20
N ASN A 65 -8.40 -4.60 8.34
CA ASN A 65 -9.26 -4.51 9.52
C ASN A 65 -8.43 -4.62 10.80
N THR A 66 -8.75 -3.76 11.76
CA THR A 66 -7.97 -3.60 12.98
C THR A 66 -8.71 -3.97 14.27
N HIS A 67 -9.91 -4.55 14.19
CA HIS A 67 -10.72 -4.87 15.39
C HIS A 67 -10.05 -5.84 16.38
N HIS A 68 -9.08 -6.63 15.92
CA HIS A 68 -8.33 -7.59 16.73
C HIS A 68 -6.82 -7.45 16.56
N PHE A 69 -6.36 -6.27 16.12
CA PHE A 69 -4.95 -6.04 15.85
C PHE A 69 -4.08 -6.25 17.09
N GLU A 70 -4.54 -5.84 18.28
CA GLU A 70 -3.81 -6.03 19.52
C GLU A 70 -3.65 -7.51 19.89
N CYS A 71 -4.66 -8.33 19.62
CA CYS A 71 -4.60 -9.78 19.86
C CYS A 71 -3.64 -10.44 18.88
N PHE A 72 -3.73 -10.09 17.59
CA PHE A 72 -2.82 -10.58 16.57
C PHE A 72 -1.37 -10.22 16.87
N ALA A 73 -1.10 -8.95 17.18
CA ALA A 73 0.26 -8.50 17.46
C ALA A 73 0.85 -9.15 18.71
N ASN A 74 0.02 -9.41 19.73
CA ASN A 74 0.43 -10.20 20.88
C ASN A 74 0.75 -11.65 20.50
N ASP A 75 -0.03 -12.27 19.63
CA ASP A 75 0.25 -13.64 19.18
C ASP A 75 1.56 -13.69 18.39
N VAL A 76 1.84 -12.71 17.53
CA VAL A 76 3.14 -12.56 16.85
C VAL A 76 4.27 -12.43 17.88
N TRP A 77 4.11 -11.56 18.88
CA TRP A 77 5.11 -11.34 19.91
C TRP A 77 5.32 -12.56 20.82
N THR A 78 4.27 -13.31 21.14
CA THR A 78 4.35 -14.49 22.02
C THR A 78 4.93 -15.72 21.33
N HIS A 79 4.67 -15.88 20.04
CA HIS A 79 5.20 -16.98 19.23
C HIS A 79 6.59 -16.67 18.64
N ASP A 80 7.07 -15.42 18.70
CA ASP A 80 8.43 -15.08 18.34
C ASP A 80 9.39 -15.38 19.50
N ARG A 81 10.31 -16.33 19.28
CA ARG A 81 11.40 -16.63 20.24
C ARG A 81 12.29 -15.42 20.56
N LEU A 82 12.39 -14.44 19.65
CA LEU A 82 13.18 -13.22 19.84
C LEU A 82 12.37 -12.05 20.41
N ARG A 83 11.05 -12.21 20.58
CA ARG A 83 10.15 -11.21 21.18
C ARG A 83 10.19 -9.86 20.46
N VAL A 84 10.42 -9.84 19.15
CA VAL A 84 10.40 -8.63 18.31
C VAL A 84 8.97 -8.13 18.15
N GLY A 85 8.04 -9.01 17.80
CA GLY A 85 6.63 -8.65 17.56
C GLY A 85 6.42 -7.93 16.22
N VAL A 86 5.32 -7.18 16.10
CA VAL A 86 5.02 -6.41 14.89
C VAL A 86 5.74 -5.07 14.93
N VAL A 87 6.72 -4.86 14.04
CA VAL A 87 7.50 -3.61 13.96
C VAL A 87 7.28 -2.83 12.65
N ASN A 88 6.87 -3.52 11.56
CA ASN A 88 6.58 -2.92 10.26
C ASN A 88 5.08 -3.02 9.96
N LEU A 89 4.38 -1.89 10.00
CA LEU A 89 2.93 -1.82 9.80
C LEU A 89 2.60 -1.00 8.55
N ALA A 90 1.75 -1.53 7.69
CA ALA A 90 1.13 -0.81 6.59
C ALA A 90 -0.39 -0.72 6.79
N MET A 91 -1.00 0.34 6.27
CA MET A 91 -2.44 0.56 6.30
C MET A 91 -2.93 1.18 4.99
N PRO A 92 -4.10 0.76 4.48
CA PRO A 92 -4.65 1.36 3.28
C PRO A 92 -5.13 2.81 3.53
N SER A 93 -4.95 3.68 2.53
CA SER A 93 -5.36 5.09 2.53
C SER A 93 -6.88 5.32 2.52
N CYS A 94 -7.69 4.26 2.50
CA CYS A 94 -9.14 4.38 2.58
C CYS A 94 -9.67 4.28 4.02
N ASP A 95 -8.85 3.84 4.99
CA ASP A 95 -9.27 3.75 6.39
C ASP A 95 -9.06 5.08 7.13
N LEU A 96 -9.98 6.01 6.90
CA LEU A 96 -9.97 7.37 7.49
C LEU A 96 -10.44 7.39 8.96
N PHE A 97 -10.70 6.23 9.57
CA PHE A 97 -11.29 6.15 10.91
C PHE A 97 -10.37 5.54 11.97
N LEU A 98 -9.07 5.41 11.70
CA LEU A 98 -8.06 4.84 12.61
C LEU A 98 -8.25 5.26 14.08
N HIS A 99 -8.36 6.56 14.38
CA HIS A 99 -8.58 6.98 15.76
C HIS A 99 -9.89 6.47 16.35
N LYS A 100 -11.00 6.40 15.60
CA LYS A 100 -12.29 5.93 16.15
C LYS A 100 -12.27 4.43 16.33
N THR A 101 -11.75 3.71 15.35
CA THR A 101 -11.62 2.25 15.37
C THR A 101 -10.72 1.82 16.54
N TRP A 102 -9.61 2.53 16.78
CA TRP A 102 -8.61 2.17 17.80
C TRP A 102 -8.90 2.76 19.18
N ARG A 103 -9.58 3.92 19.29
CA ARG A 103 -9.92 4.56 20.57
C ARG A 103 -11.14 3.94 21.26
N LEU A 104 -12.05 3.30 20.51
CA LEU A 104 -13.37 2.89 21.02
C LEU A 104 -13.68 1.39 20.94
N GLY A 105 -12.89 0.59 20.20
CA GLY A 105 -13.21 -0.83 19.96
C GLY A 105 -12.24 -1.87 20.55
N GLY A 106 -10.98 -1.49 20.83
CA GLY A 106 -9.98 -2.43 21.33
C GLY A 106 -10.29 -2.86 22.77
N LYS A 107 -10.43 -4.16 23.00
CA LYS A 107 -10.76 -4.69 24.34
C LYS A 107 -9.59 -4.53 25.31
N ASN A 108 -8.36 -4.38 24.81
CA ASN A 108 -7.15 -4.27 25.62
C ASN A 108 -6.24 -3.10 25.19
N LYS A 109 -6.50 -1.92 25.75
CA LYS A 109 -5.72 -0.70 25.47
C LYS A 109 -4.24 -0.81 25.86
N ALA A 110 -3.91 -1.56 26.90
CA ALA A 110 -2.53 -1.74 27.35
C ALA A 110 -1.72 -2.53 26.31
N LEU A 111 -2.27 -3.66 25.86
CA LEU A 111 -1.65 -4.50 24.84
C LEU A 111 -1.48 -3.77 23.50
N PHE A 112 -2.49 -2.99 23.15
CA PHE A 112 -2.44 -2.15 21.97
C PHE A 112 -1.33 -1.09 22.08
N LYS A 113 -1.21 -0.42 23.22
CA LYS A 113 -0.13 0.54 23.49
C LYS A 113 1.26 -0.12 23.39
N GLU A 114 1.44 -1.30 23.98
CA GLU A 114 2.70 -2.04 23.90
C GLU A 114 3.05 -2.41 22.46
N THR A 115 2.06 -2.80 21.66
CA THR A 115 2.27 -3.09 20.24
C THR A 115 2.77 -1.84 19.51
N LEU A 116 2.06 -0.72 19.69
CA LEU A 116 2.43 0.52 19.02
C LEU A 116 3.79 1.06 19.46
N LEU A 117 4.22 0.80 20.71
CA LEU A 117 5.56 1.18 21.19
C LEU A 117 6.70 0.49 20.43
N ARG A 118 6.44 -0.64 19.76
CA ARG A 118 7.45 -1.40 18.99
C ARG A 118 7.51 -1.02 17.51
N ILE A 119 6.58 -0.19 17.03
CA ILE A 119 6.51 0.15 15.60
C ILE A 119 7.73 0.97 15.19
N GLU A 120 8.54 0.40 14.31
CA GLU A 120 9.71 1.02 13.69
C GLU A 120 9.38 1.62 12.32
N ARG A 121 8.38 1.08 11.62
CA ARG A 121 7.91 1.58 10.33
C ARG A 121 6.39 1.60 10.25
N PHE A 122 5.85 2.75 9.84
CA PHE A 122 4.43 2.93 9.56
C PHE A 122 4.24 3.46 8.13
N ILE A 123 3.49 2.71 7.33
CA ILE A 123 3.25 3.00 5.91
C ILE A 123 1.76 3.26 5.69
N VAL A 124 1.44 4.35 5.00
CA VAL A 124 0.10 4.59 4.46
C VAL A 124 0.13 4.25 2.98
N MET A 125 -0.60 3.23 2.57
CA MET A 125 -0.63 2.70 1.20
C MET A 125 -1.81 3.28 0.40
N GLU A 126 -1.52 4.11 -0.59
CA GLU A 126 -2.49 4.53 -1.61
C GLU A 126 -2.45 3.56 -2.80
N ARG A 127 -3.54 2.79 -2.91
CA ARG A 127 -3.82 1.92 -4.05
C ARG A 127 -4.90 2.59 -4.89
N GLY A 128 -4.48 3.56 -5.70
CA GLY A 128 -5.38 4.35 -6.52
C GLY A 128 -5.67 3.65 -7.84
N SER A 129 -6.89 3.74 -8.33
CA SER A 129 -7.20 3.34 -9.71
C SER A 129 -6.73 4.41 -10.69
N ARG A 130 -6.31 4.02 -11.91
CA ARG A 130 -5.86 4.97 -12.95
C ARG A 130 -6.97 5.97 -13.28
N MET A 131 -8.22 5.51 -13.28
CA MET A 131 -9.39 6.36 -13.48
C MET A 131 -9.55 7.44 -12.41
N GLY A 132 -9.15 7.17 -11.17
CA GLY A 132 -9.13 8.17 -10.08
C GLY A 132 -8.19 9.33 -10.38
N TRP A 133 -7.03 9.04 -10.98
CA TRP A 133 -6.03 10.04 -11.38
C TRP A 133 -6.54 10.94 -12.52
N LEU A 134 -7.29 10.37 -13.47
CA LEU A 134 -7.78 11.08 -14.66
C LEU A 134 -9.10 11.83 -14.44
N ASN A 135 -10.03 11.30 -13.63
CA ASN A 135 -11.36 11.91 -13.45
C ASN A 135 -11.33 13.29 -12.79
N ARG A 136 -10.23 13.64 -12.13
CA ARG A 136 -10.06 14.93 -11.44
C ARG A 136 -9.34 15.98 -12.28
N ASP A 137 -8.75 15.58 -13.40
CA ASP A 137 -7.99 16.43 -14.31
C ASP A 137 -8.29 16.02 -15.76
N LYS A 138 -9.33 16.63 -16.33
CA LYS A 138 -10.00 16.16 -17.54
C LYS A 138 -9.15 16.19 -18.81
N THR A 139 -7.95 16.79 -18.81
CA THR A 139 -7.14 16.92 -20.04
C THR A 139 -5.63 16.81 -19.83
N SER A 140 -5.06 17.14 -18.65
CA SER A 140 -3.60 17.22 -18.51
C SER A 140 -2.93 15.96 -17.93
N SER A 141 -3.69 15.04 -17.33
CA SER A 141 -3.13 13.84 -16.71
C SER A 141 -2.82 12.68 -17.67
N ILE A 142 -3.49 12.59 -18.83
CA ILE A 142 -3.22 11.52 -19.84
C ILE A 142 -1.82 11.69 -20.47
N ARG A 143 -1.34 12.93 -20.55
CA ARG A 143 0.00 13.26 -21.07
C ARG A 143 1.08 13.31 -19.98
N SER A 144 0.73 13.00 -18.73
CA SER A 144 1.63 13.19 -17.59
C SER A 144 2.65 12.05 -17.52
N PRO A 145 3.97 12.32 -17.64
CA PRO A 145 4.99 11.28 -17.51
C PRO A 145 4.95 10.59 -16.15
N SER A 146 4.56 11.31 -15.09
CA SER A 146 4.37 10.79 -13.73
C SER A 146 3.43 9.58 -13.67
N TYR A 147 2.39 9.59 -14.50
CA TYR A 147 1.41 8.53 -14.53
C TYR A 147 2.01 7.22 -15.09
N HIS A 148 2.74 7.32 -16.20
CA HIS A 148 3.33 6.15 -16.84
C HIS A 148 4.50 5.56 -16.04
N GLY A 149 5.22 6.38 -15.27
CA GLY A 149 6.29 5.86 -14.39
C GLY A 149 5.81 5.15 -13.12
N CYS A 150 4.59 5.45 -12.67
CA CYS A 150 4.04 4.93 -11.42
C CYS A 150 3.95 3.39 -11.44
N PRO A 151 4.47 2.68 -10.42
CA PRO A 151 4.39 1.24 -10.36
C PRO A 151 2.95 0.74 -10.31
N VAL A 152 2.73 -0.44 -10.87
CA VAL A 152 1.46 -1.13 -10.80
C VAL A 152 1.51 -2.14 -9.66
N TYR A 153 0.46 -2.16 -8.84
CA TYR A 153 0.39 -2.99 -7.65
C TYR A 153 0.58 -4.45 -8.02
N GLY A 154 1.57 -5.07 -7.38
CA GLY A 154 1.84 -6.47 -7.54
C GLY A 154 1.04 -7.34 -6.58
N ASN A 155 0.49 -8.46 -7.06
CA ASN A 155 0.03 -9.58 -6.25
C ASN A 155 1.17 -10.46 -5.66
N THR A 156 2.43 -10.00 -5.67
CA THR A 156 3.57 -10.70 -5.05
C THR A 156 3.73 -10.30 -3.59
N PHE A 157 4.19 -11.24 -2.75
CA PHE A 157 4.37 -11.05 -1.30
C PHE A 157 5.79 -10.66 -0.89
N GLY A 158 6.75 -10.75 -1.82
CA GLY A 158 8.13 -10.37 -1.59
C GLY A 158 8.54 -9.27 -2.56
N PHE A 159 9.31 -8.31 -2.05
CA PHE A 159 9.83 -7.22 -2.84
C PHE A 159 11.26 -6.87 -2.40
N GLU A 160 12.03 -6.37 -3.35
CA GLU A 160 13.31 -5.73 -3.11
C GLU A 160 13.10 -4.22 -2.97
N ARG A 161 13.82 -3.60 -2.03
CA ARG A 161 13.81 -2.15 -1.84
C ARG A 161 15.03 -1.53 -2.49
N LEU A 162 14.80 -0.83 -3.59
CA LEU A 162 15.82 0.03 -4.19
C LEU A 162 15.76 1.40 -3.53
N PRO A 163 16.92 1.98 -3.12
CA PRO A 163 16.96 3.30 -2.46
C PRO A 163 16.32 4.42 -3.28
N CYS A 164 16.36 4.30 -4.60
CA CYS A 164 15.66 5.15 -5.54
C CYS A 164 15.15 4.33 -6.72
N ASP A 165 14.08 4.80 -7.36
CA ASP A 165 13.65 4.24 -8.63
C ASP A 165 14.58 4.69 -9.78
N PRO A 166 15.38 3.78 -10.37
CA PRO A 166 16.35 4.14 -11.40
C PRO A 166 15.70 4.52 -12.73
N ARG A 167 14.39 4.27 -12.89
CA ARG A 167 13.65 4.53 -14.13
C ARG A 167 13.24 6.00 -14.28
N LEU A 168 13.35 6.80 -13.22
CA LEU A 168 12.76 8.13 -13.15
C LEU A 168 13.77 9.24 -13.43
N GLY A 169 13.46 10.08 -14.42
CA GLY A 169 13.90 11.47 -14.50
C GLY A 169 12.97 12.45 -13.76
N ASP A 170 13.41 13.70 -13.58
CA ASP A 170 12.70 14.71 -12.78
C ASP A 170 11.27 15.00 -13.26
N GLU A 171 11.03 14.98 -14.57
CA GLU A 171 9.69 15.17 -15.17
C GLU A 171 8.63 14.21 -14.60
N HIS A 172 9.04 12.99 -14.24
CA HIS A 172 8.12 11.99 -13.67
C HIS A 172 7.72 12.30 -12.24
N LEU A 173 8.43 13.19 -11.53
CA LEU A 173 8.16 13.53 -10.14
C LEU A 173 7.57 14.94 -9.98
N LYS A 174 7.57 15.77 -11.02
CA LYS A 174 7.01 17.14 -10.97
C LYS A 174 5.53 17.20 -10.59
N ARG A 175 4.77 16.14 -10.88
CA ARG A 175 3.32 16.15 -10.68
C ARG A 175 2.76 14.79 -10.29
N ILE A 176 2.94 14.42 -9.02
CA ILE A 176 2.43 13.20 -8.42
C ILE A 176 1.02 13.42 -7.84
N PHE A 177 0.05 12.63 -8.28
CA PHE A 177 -1.27 12.56 -7.65
C PHE A 177 -1.22 11.67 -6.41
N THR A 178 -1.54 12.20 -5.23
CA THR A 178 -1.43 11.44 -3.98
C THR A 178 -2.69 10.68 -3.59
N GLY A 179 -3.64 10.53 -4.50
CA GLY A 179 -4.91 9.84 -4.25
C GLY A 179 -6.10 10.79 -4.02
N PRO A 180 -7.32 10.23 -3.92
CA PRO A 180 -8.55 11.00 -3.73
C PRO A 180 -8.62 11.69 -2.36
N TYR A 181 -7.96 11.11 -1.36
CA TYR A 181 -7.84 11.65 -0.01
C TYR A 181 -6.43 12.19 0.21
N ASP A 182 -6.30 13.19 1.07
CA ASP A 182 -5.00 13.73 1.44
C ASP A 182 -4.28 12.72 2.36
N PRO A 183 -3.10 12.19 1.99
CA PRO A 183 -2.39 11.21 2.83
C PRO A 183 -2.04 11.77 4.22
N ARG A 184 -1.92 13.10 4.36
CA ARG A 184 -1.70 13.76 5.66
C ARG A 184 -2.80 13.46 6.67
N MET A 185 -4.01 13.13 6.21
CA MET A 185 -5.13 12.76 7.09
C MET A 185 -4.81 11.50 7.90
N HIS A 186 -4.25 10.46 7.25
CA HIS A 186 -3.92 9.20 7.92
C HIS A 186 -2.80 9.36 8.94
N PHE A 187 -1.75 10.11 8.58
CA PHE A 187 -0.67 10.41 9.52
C PHE A 187 -1.14 11.27 10.68
N HIS A 188 -1.99 12.27 10.44
CA HIS A 188 -2.58 13.07 11.51
C HIS A 188 -3.36 12.18 12.49
N GLU A 189 -4.14 11.25 11.97
CA GLU A 189 -4.93 10.30 12.74
C GLU A 189 -4.08 9.28 13.51
N TRP A 190 -3.01 8.80 12.91
CA TRP A 190 -1.99 8.01 13.55
C TRP A 190 -1.37 8.76 14.75
N PHE A 191 -0.89 9.99 14.53
CA PHE A 191 -0.27 10.78 15.59
C PHE A 191 -1.23 11.19 16.70
N ARG A 192 -2.52 11.41 16.38
CA ARG A 192 -3.56 11.59 17.41
C ARG A 192 -3.71 10.34 18.26
N THR A 193 -3.64 9.16 17.66
CA THR A 193 -3.71 7.89 18.40
C THR A 193 -2.52 7.70 19.32
N LEU A 194 -1.30 7.94 18.83
CA LEU A 194 -0.09 7.92 19.66
C LEU A 194 -0.19 8.90 20.84
N LYS A 195 -0.62 10.14 20.57
CA LYS A 195 -0.81 11.16 21.60
C LYS A 195 -1.85 10.75 22.64
N ALA A 196 -2.98 10.19 22.20
CA ALA A 196 -4.06 9.77 23.10
C ALA A 196 -3.65 8.62 24.02
N LEU A 197 -2.74 7.74 23.58
CA LEU A 197 -2.19 6.65 24.38
C LEU A 197 -0.96 7.05 25.21
N GLY A 198 -0.52 8.31 25.08
CA GLY A 198 0.71 8.81 25.71
C GLY A 198 1.94 8.05 25.24
N ILE A 199 1.98 7.65 23.97
CA ILE A 199 3.11 6.95 23.37
C ILE A 199 4.17 7.96 22.96
N LYS A 200 5.39 7.68 23.40
CA LYS A 200 6.62 8.30 22.91
C LYS A 200 7.57 7.17 22.59
N HIS A 201 7.96 7.06 21.32
CA HIS A 201 8.94 6.06 20.92
C HIS A 201 10.32 6.46 21.48
N ASN A 202 11.08 5.47 21.94
CA ASN A 202 12.47 5.61 22.35
C ASN A 202 13.45 5.41 21.18
N HIS A 203 12.92 5.24 19.97
CA HIS A 203 13.65 5.04 18.72
C HIS A 203 13.00 5.88 17.61
N LYS A 204 13.72 6.02 16.48
CA LYS A 204 13.21 6.70 15.29
C LYS A 204 12.23 5.79 14.57
N VAL A 205 11.03 6.31 14.29
CA VAL A 205 10.02 5.61 13.47
C VAL A 205 10.07 6.16 12.04
N ALA A 206 10.14 5.27 11.06
CA ALA A 206 10.03 5.60 9.65
C ALA A 206 8.56 5.74 9.25
N TYR A 207 8.13 6.96 8.96
CA TYR A 207 6.80 7.25 8.43
C TYR A 207 6.88 7.41 6.90
N GLN A 208 6.16 6.57 6.17
CA GLN A 208 6.27 6.51 4.71
C GLN A 208 4.89 6.49 4.02
N PHE A 209 4.78 7.18 2.90
CA PHE A 209 3.62 7.15 2.03
C PHE A 209 3.92 6.22 0.84
N GLY A 210 3.18 5.11 0.76
CA GLY A 210 3.29 4.15 -0.32
C GLY A 210 2.29 4.44 -1.42
N MET A 211 2.71 4.27 -2.68
CA MET A 211 1.86 4.56 -3.84
C MET A 211 2.07 3.56 -4.96
N CYS A 212 0.95 3.07 -5.50
CA CYS A 212 0.91 2.25 -6.70
C CYS A 212 -0.44 2.37 -7.39
N ILE A 213 -0.48 2.02 -8.65
CA ILE A 213 -1.71 1.89 -9.42
C ILE A 213 -2.31 0.51 -9.17
N GLU A 214 -3.54 0.44 -8.67
CA GLU A 214 -4.33 -0.80 -8.66
C GLU A 214 -5.19 -0.87 -9.92
N THR A 215 -5.30 -2.05 -10.52
CA THR A 215 -6.00 -2.22 -11.80
C THR A 215 -7.47 -1.81 -11.71
N ASP A 216 -7.97 -1.04 -12.67
CA ASP A 216 -9.34 -0.49 -12.67
C ASP A 216 -10.46 -1.55 -12.81
N SER A 217 -10.11 -2.79 -13.11
CA SER A 217 -11.07 -3.86 -13.31
C SER A 217 -11.43 -4.52 -11.97
N ARG A 218 -12.67 -4.32 -11.53
CA ARG A 218 -13.31 -5.07 -10.42
C ARG A 218 -13.32 -6.59 -10.67
N HIS A 219 -12.96 -7.03 -11.88
CA HIS A 219 -12.89 -8.42 -12.30
C HIS A 219 -11.49 -9.04 -12.13
N ASP A 220 -10.42 -8.23 -12.17
CA ASP A 220 -9.02 -8.69 -12.13
C ASP A 220 -8.47 -8.80 -10.70
N VAL A 221 -9.08 -8.13 -9.71
CA VAL A 221 -8.64 -8.21 -8.30
C VAL A 221 -8.71 -9.64 -7.73
N HIS A 222 -9.52 -10.51 -8.34
CA HIS A 222 -9.83 -11.85 -7.82
C HIS A 222 -9.23 -13.01 -8.61
N GLN A 223 -8.68 -12.76 -9.79
CA GLN A 223 -7.96 -13.76 -10.56
C GLN A 223 -6.48 -13.47 -10.38
N GLY A 224 -5.72 -14.44 -9.86
CA GLY A 224 -4.29 -14.31 -9.62
C GLY A 224 -3.54 -14.01 -10.91
N LEU A 225 -3.50 -12.75 -11.30
CA LEU A 225 -3.07 -12.29 -12.59
C LEU A 225 -1.62 -11.88 -12.50
N TYR A 226 -0.76 -12.88 -12.45
CA TYR A 226 0.42 -13.06 -13.31
C TYR A 226 1.14 -14.29 -12.75
N THR A 227 1.59 -15.17 -13.64
CA THR A 227 2.56 -16.21 -13.27
C THR A 227 3.80 -15.50 -12.75
N ASN A 228 4.62 -16.15 -11.92
CA ASN A 228 5.84 -15.53 -11.38
C ASN A 228 6.89 -15.21 -12.46
N ASP A 229 6.55 -15.36 -13.73
CA ASP A 229 7.44 -15.23 -14.85
C ASP A 229 7.53 -13.77 -15.32
N ARG A 230 8.74 -13.36 -15.70
CA ARG A 230 9.03 -11.99 -16.11
C ARG A 230 8.35 -11.61 -17.42
N ASP A 231 8.26 -12.55 -18.36
CA ASP A 231 7.66 -12.28 -19.67
C ASP A 231 6.14 -12.18 -19.53
N ALA A 232 5.53 -13.03 -18.72
CA ALA A 232 4.11 -12.93 -18.39
C ALA A 232 3.77 -11.62 -17.65
N ALA A 233 4.62 -11.18 -16.72
CA ALA A 233 4.49 -9.89 -16.06
C ALA A 233 4.58 -8.72 -17.06
N ALA A 234 5.53 -8.76 -17.99
CA ALA A 234 5.69 -7.74 -19.02
C ALA A 234 4.50 -7.71 -19.99
N GLU A 235 4.00 -8.88 -20.41
CA GLU A 235 2.81 -8.97 -21.25
C GLU A 235 1.57 -8.43 -20.53
N TRP A 236 1.40 -8.77 -19.26
CA TRP A 236 0.30 -8.27 -18.46
C TRP A 236 0.33 -6.73 -18.33
N VAL A 237 1.51 -6.13 -18.12
CA VAL A 237 1.65 -4.66 -18.09
C VAL A 237 1.24 -4.05 -19.44
N ARG A 238 1.65 -4.65 -20.56
CA ARG A 238 1.25 -4.23 -21.91
C ARG A 238 -0.25 -4.32 -22.11
N GLU A 239 -0.86 -5.46 -21.79
CA GLU A 239 -2.30 -5.66 -21.91
C GLU A 239 -3.08 -4.69 -21.01
N ASN A 240 -2.61 -4.45 -19.79
CA ASN A 240 -3.25 -3.52 -18.86
C ASN A 240 -3.26 -2.09 -19.41
N GLU A 241 -2.16 -1.65 -20.02
CA GLU A 241 -2.08 -0.37 -20.72
C GLU A 241 -3.02 -0.32 -21.92
N GLN A 242 -3.02 -1.35 -22.79
CA GLN A 242 -3.91 -1.38 -23.96
C GLN A 242 -5.40 -1.35 -23.59
N ARG A 243 -5.79 -2.09 -22.54
CA ARG A 243 -7.17 -2.08 -22.00
C ARG A 243 -7.53 -0.70 -21.47
N PHE A 244 -6.63 -0.07 -20.72
CA PHE A 244 -6.83 1.27 -20.19
C PHE A 244 -7.01 2.30 -21.32
N GLN A 245 -6.13 2.27 -22.32
CA GLN A 245 -6.18 3.13 -23.51
C GLN A 245 -7.52 2.97 -24.26
N SER A 246 -7.99 1.73 -24.40
CA SER A 246 -9.27 1.43 -25.06
C SER A 246 -10.47 1.95 -24.27
N MET A 247 -10.48 1.75 -22.95
CA MET A 247 -11.50 2.29 -22.05
C MET A 247 -11.55 3.83 -22.11
N MET A 248 -10.38 4.47 -22.15
CA MET A 248 -10.27 5.92 -22.20
C MET A 248 -10.75 6.49 -23.53
N ARG A 249 -10.41 5.87 -24.66
CA ARG A 249 -11.00 6.21 -25.96
C ARG A 249 -12.52 6.14 -25.94
N GLU A 250 -13.08 5.05 -25.45
CA GLU A 250 -14.54 4.88 -25.36
C GLU A 250 -15.19 5.98 -24.50
N LYS A 251 -14.57 6.29 -23.34
CA LYS A 251 -15.05 7.35 -22.47
C LYS A 251 -15.02 8.72 -23.15
N PHE A 252 -13.94 9.07 -23.84
CA PHE A 252 -13.79 10.34 -24.55
C PHE A 252 -14.83 10.46 -25.67
N THR A 253 -14.99 9.42 -26.48
CA THR A 253 -16.02 9.36 -27.53
C THR A 253 -17.43 9.57 -26.95
N ARG A 254 -17.75 8.91 -25.83
CA ARG A 254 -19.05 9.07 -25.15
C ARG A 254 -19.26 10.48 -24.59
N GLU A 255 -18.19 11.15 -24.18
CA GLU A 255 -18.21 12.53 -23.67
C GLU A 255 -18.12 13.58 -24.79
N GLY A 256 -18.06 13.15 -26.07
CA GLY A 256 -17.94 14.04 -27.23
C GLY A 256 -16.59 14.76 -27.30
N MET A 257 -15.55 14.21 -26.67
CA MET A 257 -14.20 14.77 -26.65
C MET A 257 -13.26 13.97 -27.56
N GLU A 258 -12.28 14.65 -28.15
CA GLU A 258 -11.24 13.99 -28.95
C GLU A 258 -10.18 13.38 -28.02
N TYR A 259 -9.92 12.09 -28.20
CA TYR A 259 -8.87 11.39 -27.46
C TYR A 259 -7.51 11.70 -28.10
N PRO A 260 -6.50 12.18 -27.33
CA PRO A 260 -5.21 12.56 -27.90
C PRO A 260 -4.52 11.36 -28.58
N PRO A 261 -3.87 11.57 -29.76
CA PRO A 261 -3.05 10.56 -30.43
C PRO A 261 -2.02 9.94 -29.49
N LEU A 262 -1.67 8.66 -29.69
CA LEU A 262 -0.72 7.94 -28.81
C LEU A 262 0.66 8.60 -28.77
N GLU A 263 1.09 9.17 -29.89
CA GLU A 263 2.35 9.93 -30.02
C GLU A 263 2.38 11.16 -29.09
N ASP A 264 1.24 11.80 -28.87
CA ASP A 264 1.09 12.97 -28.00
C ASP A 264 1.00 12.62 -26.50
N GLN A 265 0.93 11.33 -26.16
CA GLN A 265 0.85 10.86 -24.78
C GLN A 265 2.22 10.61 -24.15
N GLY A 266 3.30 10.68 -24.92
CA GLY A 266 4.66 10.49 -24.42
C GLY A 266 4.97 9.04 -24.00
N LEU A 267 4.20 8.07 -24.50
CA LEU A 267 4.29 6.65 -24.12
C LEU A 267 5.65 6.02 -24.47
N GLU A 268 6.26 6.44 -25.58
CA GLU A 268 7.58 5.93 -26.00
C GLU A 268 8.72 6.46 -25.14
N GLN A 269 8.56 7.67 -24.59
CA GLN A 269 9.56 8.30 -23.73
C GLN A 269 9.35 7.95 -22.25
N ALA A 270 8.19 7.41 -21.90
CA ALA A 270 7.88 7.02 -20.54
C ALA A 270 8.57 5.70 -20.15
N PRO A 271 9.07 5.59 -18.91
CA PRO A 271 9.64 4.35 -18.44
C PRO A 271 8.57 3.26 -18.38
N GLN A 272 8.95 2.03 -18.75
CA GLN A 272 8.09 0.87 -18.58
C GLN A 272 7.70 0.72 -17.11
N GLN A 273 6.40 0.49 -16.84
CA GLN A 273 5.89 0.30 -15.49
C GLN A 273 6.53 -0.92 -14.80
N ALA A 274 6.93 -0.72 -13.56
CA ALA A 274 7.38 -1.77 -12.67
C ALA A 274 6.20 -2.37 -11.92
N ILE A 275 6.31 -3.65 -11.56
CA ILE A 275 5.37 -4.28 -10.64
C ILE A 275 5.90 -4.07 -9.23
N GLY A 276 5.11 -3.41 -8.40
CA GLY A 276 5.54 -2.99 -7.07
C GLY A 276 4.83 -1.72 -6.60
N PHE A 277 5.52 -0.94 -5.79
CA PHE A 277 5.04 0.35 -5.29
C PHE A 277 6.21 1.28 -4.96
N TRP A 278 5.95 2.58 -5.00
CA TRP A 278 6.86 3.60 -4.48
C TRP A 278 6.66 3.79 -2.99
N LEU A 279 7.74 4.14 -2.28
CA LEU A 279 7.68 4.68 -0.92
C LEU A 279 8.32 6.07 -0.88
N PHE A 280 7.56 7.05 -0.43
CA PHE A 280 8.03 8.38 -0.12
C PHE A 280 8.14 8.58 1.38
N SER A 281 9.13 9.33 1.86
CA SER A 281 9.16 9.75 3.26
C SER A 281 7.98 10.69 3.58
N LEU A 282 7.48 10.68 4.81
CA LEU A 282 6.45 11.63 5.27
C LEU A 282 6.82 13.10 5.02
N GLU A 283 8.11 13.44 5.02
CA GLU A 283 8.59 14.80 4.77
C GLU A 283 8.23 15.31 3.36
N SER A 284 8.00 14.43 2.39
CA SER A 284 7.68 14.80 1.01
C SER A 284 6.23 15.25 0.81
N ILE A 285 5.29 14.84 1.68
CA ILE A 285 3.87 15.16 1.52
C ILE A 285 3.47 16.51 2.16
N ALA A 286 4.45 17.34 2.51
CA ALA A 286 4.29 18.66 3.13
C ALA A 286 3.77 18.61 4.58
N PRO A 287 3.80 19.74 5.34
CA PRO A 287 3.65 19.70 6.79
C PRO A 287 2.26 19.25 7.21
N LEU A 288 2.23 18.45 8.29
CA LEU A 288 1.01 17.97 8.91
C LEU A 288 0.32 19.08 9.72
N PRO A 289 -1.02 19.12 9.74
CA PRO A 289 -1.75 19.98 10.65
C PRO A 289 -1.42 19.69 12.12
N LYS A 290 -1.60 20.68 13.00
CA LYS A 290 -1.39 20.50 14.45
C LYS A 290 -2.26 19.35 14.98
N ILE A 291 -1.67 18.44 15.77
CA ILE A 291 -2.34 17.26 16.35
C ILE A 291 -3.53 17.64 17.25
N GLY A 292 -3.49 18.83 17.86
CA GLY A 292 -4.58 19.37 18.69
C GLY A 292 -5.84 19.75 17.91
N THR A 293 -5.75 19.88 16.59
CA THR A 293 -6.90 20.21 15.74
C THR A 293 -7.80 18.99 15.59
N SER A 294 -8.98 19.02 16.21
CA SER A 294 -9.95 17.93 16.07
C SER A 294 -10.87 18.17 14.88
N PHE A 295 -10.89 17.24 13.94
CA PHE A 295 -11.81 17.24 12.81
C PHE A 295 -13.02 16.36 13.15
N LYS A 296 -14.22 16.96 13.28
CA LYS A 296 -15.43 16.25 13.75
C LYS A 296 -15.77 15.03 12.87
N ARG A 297 -15.55 15.13 11.55
CA ARG A 297 -15.70 14.06 10.56
C ARG A 297 -14.75 14.32 9.38
N TYR A 298 -13.83 13.40 9.09
CA TYR A 298 -13.10 13.40 7.82
C TYR A 298 -13.98 12.99 6.63
N SER A 299 -15.09 12.30 6.91
CA SER A 299 -16.05 11.80 5.92
C SER A 299 -17.14 12.79 5.54
N GLN A 300 -17.32 13.88 6.30
CA GLN A 300 -18.23 14.94 5.91
C GLN A 300 -17.41 16.15 5.53
N TRP A 301 -17.74 16.67 4.35
CA TRP A 301 -17.31 17.89 3.66
C TRP A 301 -17.46 19.17 4.50
N SER A 302 -17.12 19.12 5.79
CA SER A 302 -17.09 20.27 6.64
C SER A 302 -16.02 21.22 6.11
N THR A 303 -16.39 22.48 6.00
CA THR A 303 -15.52 23.57 5.55
C THR A 303 -14.22 23.65 6.35
N LYS A 304 -14.20 23.13 7.59
CA LYS A 304 -13.00 23.06 8.43
C LYS A 304 -11.96 22.04 7.93
N CYS A 305 -12.35 20.86 7.42
CA CYS A 305 -11.40 19.89 6.87
C CYS A 305 -10.75 20.40 5.58
N LYS A 306 -11.54 21.04 4.71
CA LYS A 306 -11.06 21.62 3.43
C LYS A 306 -10.01 22.71 3.59
N ARG A 307 -9.94 23.38 4.76
CA ARG A 307 -8.91 24.40 5.04
C ARG A 307 -7.55 23.81 5.38
N HIS A 308 -7.48 22.51 5.70
CA HIS A 308 -6.28 21.88 6.23
C HIS A 308 -5.80 20.68 5.40
N PHE A 309 -6.69 20.09 4.60
CA PHE A 309 -6.40 18.94 3.75
C PHE A 309 -6.91 19.18 2.35
N ASP A 310 -6.09 18.80 1.38
CA ASP A 310 -6.35 18.97 -0.05
C ASP A 310 -6.79 17.64 -0.63
N TYR A 311 -8.05 17.57 -1.06
CA TYR A 311 -8.55 16.39 -1.76
C TYR A 311 -8.00 16.36 -3.17
N SER A 312 -7.68 15.17 -3.68
CA SER A 312 -7.18 15.01 -5.05
C SER A 312 -5.94 15.86 -5.30
N ARG A 313 -4.99 15.81 -4.36
CA ARG A 313 -3.81 16.66 -4.32
C ARG A 313 -2.76 16.20 -5.33
N PHE A 314 -2.13 17.17 -5.98
CA PHE A 314 -0.93 16.97 -6.78
C PHE A 314 0.27 17.61 -6.08
N LEU A 315 1.42 16.95 -6.14
CA LEU A 315 2.66 17.40 -5.51
C LEU A 315 3.83 17.32 -6.48
N ASP A 316 4.71 18.31 -6.39
CA ASP A 316 6.06 18.23 -6.95
C ASP A 316 6.95 17.49 -5.95
N MET A 317 7.41 16.31 -6.37
CA MET A 317 8.23 15.38 -5.60
C MET A 317 9.66 15.29 -6.16
N THR A 318 10.09 16.20 -7.03
CA THR A 318 11.42 16.16 -7.67
C THR A 318 12.57 16.12 -6.67
N GLN A 319 12.43 16.79 -5.53
CA GLN A 319 13.40 16.80 -4.44
C GLN A 319 13.31 15.56 -3.52
N HIS A 320 12.33 14.68 -3.75
CA HIS A 320 12.00 13.55 -2.88
C HIS A 320 11.87 12.27 -3.72
N LYS A 321 13.00 11.78 -4.22
CA LYS A 321 13.02 10.53 -5.01
C LYS A 321 12.45 9.36 -4.19
N PRO A 322 11.49 8.60 -4.72
CA PRO A 322 10.90 7.47 -3.99
C PRO A 322 11.85 6.28 -3.98
N GLU A 323 11.80 5.50 -2.91
CA GLU A 323 12.28 4.13 -2.95
C GLU A 323 11.35 3.29 -3.86
N LEU A 324 11.91 2.37 -4.63
CA LEU A 324 11.13 1.41 -5.40
C LEU A 324 11.08 0.07 -4.65
N CYS A 325 9.89 -0.34 -4.23
CA CYS A 325 9.63 -1.68 -3.74
C CYS A 325 9.24 -2.58 -4.91
N LEU A 326 10.24 -3.22 -5.53
CA LEU A 326 10.09 -4.02 -6.74
C LEU A 326 9.71 -5.45 -6.39
N SER A 327 8.60 -5.93 -6.95
CA SER A 327 8.12 -7.30 -6.78
C SER A 327 9.12 -8.35 -7.26
N PHE A 328 9.34 -9.42 -6.46
CA PHE A 328 10.11 -10.57 -6.92
C PHE A 328 9.36 -11.37 -7.98
N MET A 329 10.02 -11.61 -9.11
CA MET A 329 9.59 -12.54 -10.15
C MET A 329 10.50 -13.80 -10.07
N HIS A 330 9.95 -15.00 -10.19
CA HIS A 330 10.57 -16.29 -9.84
C HIS A 330 10.41 -17.39 -10.87
#